data_AF-A0A2E5M149-F1
#
_entry.id   AF-A0A2E5M149-F1
#
_cell.length_a   1.000
_cell.length_b   1.000
_cell.length_c   1.000
_cell.angle_alpha   90.00
_cell.angle_beta   90.00
_cell.angle_gamma   90.00
#
_symmetry.space_group_name_H-M   'P 1'
#
loop_
_entity.id
_entity.type
_entity.pdbx_description
1 polymer ?
#
loop_
_entity_poly.entity_id
_entity_poly.type
_entity_poly.pdbx_seq_one_letter_code
_entity_poly.pdbx_strand_id
1 'polypeptide(L)'
;MADEPKGLNKPVKLKADLASFLGASELPRTEITKKLWDYIKGQGLQTKTENGAPENAGKYIVADAKLVSIFKNTRSTSKSGKLTDLTSISEGETINMMQMAAVVGANIE
;
A
#
# COMPACT_ATOMS: atom_id res chain seq x y z
N MET A 1 18.45 -18.51 10.29
CA MET A 1 18.32 -17.41 9.32
C MET A 1 17.08 -17.65 8.48
N ALA A 2 16.10 -16.76 8.49
CA ALA A 2 14.93 -16.86 7.61
C ALA A 2 15.23 -16.03 6.35
N ASP A 3 15.93 -16.64 5.40
CA ASP A 3 16.12 -16.09 4.06
C ASP A 3 15.43 -17.04 3.08
N GLU A 4 14.32 -16.58 2.49
CA GLU A 4 13.86 -16.84 1.12
C GLU A 4 12.42 -16.27 0.93
N PRO A 5 11.97 -15.87 -0.29
CA PRO A 5 12.55 -16.25 -1.60
C PRO A 5 12.71 -15.12 -2.64
N LYS A 6 13.59 -15.42 -3.61
CA LYS A 6 13.63 -14.93 -5.01
C LYS A 6 12.27 -14.39 -5.51
N GLY A 7 12.16 -13.07 -5.65
CA GLY A 7 11.03 -12.42 -6.32
C GLY A 7 10.79 -10.95 -5.94
N LEU A 8 11.16 -10.56 -4.72
CA LEU A 8 10.91 -9.19 -4.21
C LEU A 8 11.83 -8.10 -4.81
N ASN A 9 12.99 -8.49 -5.35
CA ASN A 9 13.95 -7.60 -5.98
C ASN A 9 13.80 -7.48 -7.51
N LYS A 10 12.83 -8.16 -8.14
CA LYS A 10 12.58 -7.90 -9.55
C LYS A 10 12.01 -6.47 -9.67
N PRO A 11 12.63 -5.59 -10.47
CA PRO A 11 12.01 -4.33 -10.81
C PRO A 11 10.70 -4.65 -11.51
N VAL A 12 9.60 -4.18 -10.93
CA VAL A 12 8.27 -4.32 -11.50
C VAL A 12 7.85 -2.97 -12.03
N LYS A 13 7.11 -2.98 -13.12
CA LYS A 13 6.63 -1.75 -13.73
C LYS A 13 5.46 -1.23 -12.93
N LEU A 14 5.56 0.03 -12.52
CA LEU A 14 4.58 0.71 -11.70
C LEU A 14 3.48 1.25 -12.63
N LYS A 15 2.22 1.16 -12.20
CA LYS A 15 1.12 1.88 -12.87
C LYS A 15 1.29 3.39 -12.72
N ALA A 16 0.68 4.14 -13.63
CA ALA A 16 0.79 5.60 -13.71
C ALA A 16 0.58 6.31 -12.36
N ASP A 17 -0.44 5.94 -11.58
CA ASP A 17 -0.69 6.52 -10.25
C ASP A 17 0.45 6.28 -9.25
N LEU A 18 0.86 5.01 -9.10
CA LEU A 18 1.92 4.61 -8.18
C LEU A 18 3.28 5.17 -8.64
N ALA A 19 3.52 5.19 -9.95
CA ALA A 19 4.71 5.73 -10.58
C ALA A 19 4.83 7.24 -10.36
N SER A 20 3.73 7.97 -10.53
CA SER A 20 3.66 9.41 -10.31
C SER A 20 3.85 9.76 -8.83
N PHE A 21 3.30 8.93 -7.93
CA PHE A 21 3.50 9.09 -6.49
C PHE A 21 4.96 8.84 -6.05
N LEU A 22 5.60 7.80 -6.59
CA LEU A 22 6.97 7.42 -6.22
C LEU A 22 8.06 8.14 -7.02
N GLY A 23 7.68 8.81 -8.11
CA GLY A 23 8.57 9.44 -9.08
C GLY A 23 9.42 8.46 -9.88
N ALA A 24 8.94 7.23 -10.08
CA ALA A 24 9.69 6.17 -10.76
C ALA A 24 8.74 5.31 -11.60
N SER A 25 9.24 4.78 -12.73
CA SER A 25 8.44 3.94 -13.63
C SER A 25 8.57 2.45 -13.30
N GLU A 26 9.71 2.04 -12.75
CA GLU A 26 10.03 0.66 -12.44
C GLU A 26 10.76 0.62 -11.09
N LEU A 27 10.20 -0.11 -10.12
CA LEU A 27 10.83 -0.29 -8.81
C LEU A 27 10.56 -1.71 -8.29
N PRO A 28 11.46 -2.27 -7.47
CA PRO A 28 11.17 -3.52 -6.81
C PRO A 28 10.08 -3.36 -5.74
N ARG A 29 9.28 -4.42 -5.52
CA ARG A 29 8.20 -4.44 -4.51
C ARG A 29 8.65 -3.96 -3.13
N THR A 30 9.89 -4.30 -2.76
CA THR A 30 10.49 -3.88 -1.49
C THR A 30 10.63 -2.36 -1.39
N GLU A 31 11.16 -1.72 -2.43
CA GLU A 31 11.37 -0.26 -2.44
C GLU A 31 10.04 0.50 -2.50
N ILE A 32 9.07 -0.02 -3.25
CA ILE A 32 7.70 0.53 -3.30
C ILE A 32 7.07 0.55 -1.91
N THR A 33 7.05 -0.63 -1.27
CA THR A 33 6.48 -0.79 0.07
C THR A 33 7.21 0.11 1.06
N LYS A 34 8.54 0.19 0.97
CA LYS A 34 9.37 1.02 1.83
C LYS A 34 9.10 2.52 1.64
N LYS A 35 9.00 3.01 0.40
CA LYS A 35 8.68 4.43 0.12
C LYS A 35 7.28 4.80 0.59
N LEU A 36 6.29 3.94 0.34
CA LEU A 36 4.94 4.14 0.87
C LEU A 36 4.95 4.17 2.41
N TRP A 37 5.66 3.22 3.04
CA TRP A 37 5.76 3.15 4.51
C TRP A 37 6.49 4.36 5.10
N ASP A 38 7.56 4.82 4.46
CA ASP A 38 8.31 6.02 4.86
C ASP A 38 7.42 7.26 4.78
N TYR A 39 6.63 7.40 3.71
CA TYR A 39 5.62 8.46 3.59
C TYR A 39 4.56 8.37 4.69
N ILE A 40 3.97 7.19 4.90
CA ILE A 40 2.95 6.93 5.93
C ILE A 40 3.48 7.31 7.31
N LYS A 41 4.72 6.91 7.63
CA LYS A 41 5.35 7.18 8.92
C LYS A 41 5.75 8.64 9.06
N GLY A 42 6.26 9.26 7.99
CA GLY A 42 6.60 10.68 7.95
C GLY A 42 5.39 11.59 8.08
N GLN A 43 4.23 11.17 7.57
CA GLN A 43 2.94 11.85 7.74
C GLN A 43 2.21 11.42 9.03
N GLY A 44 2.70 10.43 9.76
CA GLY A 44 2.07 9.94 10.98
C GLY A 44 0.74 9.22 10.78
N LEU A 45 0.48 8.69 9.58
CA LEU A 45 -0.79 8.06 9.19
C LEU A 45 -1.06 6.72 9.88
N GLN A 46 -0.16 6.23 10.74
CA GLN A 46 -0.40 4.98 11.47
C GLN A 46 -1.45 5.19 12.56
N THR A 47 -2.38 4.25 12.70
CA THR A 47 -3.37 4.27 13.76
C THR A 47 -3.61 2.88 14.33
N LYS A 48 -3.99 2.83 15.59
CA LYS A 48 -4.37 1.60 16.30
C LYS A 48 -5.87 1.34 16.19
N THR A 49 -6.62 2.38 15.87
CA THR A 49 -8.08 2.37 15.78
C THR A 49 -8.48 2.33 14.31
N GLU A 50 -9.26 1.32 13.94
CA GLU A 50 -9.83 1.23 12.59
C GLU A 50 -10.77 2.42 12.35
N ASN A 51 -10.59 3.14 11.24
CA ASN A 51 -11.26 4.41 10.92
C ASN A 51 -11.06 5.51 11.99
N GLY A 52 -9.95 5.46 12.73
CA GLY A 52 -9.58 6.48 13.71
C GLY A 52 -8.67 7.57 13.13
N ALA A 53 -8.33 8.53 13.99
CA ALA A 53 -7.34 9.55 13.65
C ALA A 53 -5.93 8.95 13.49
N PRO A 54 -5.07 9.58 12.68
CA PRO A 54 -3.66 9.22 12.59
C PRO A 54 -2.97 9.49 13.94
N GLU A 55 -2.56 8.44 14.65
CA GLU A 55 -1.90 8.51 15.96
C GLU A 55 -0.38 8.24 15.85
N ASN A 56 0.15 8.10 14.63
CA ASN A 56 1.49 7.59 14.34
C ASN A 56 1.85 6.28 15.09
N ALA A 57 0.84 5.50 15.45
CA ALA A 57 1.00 4.30 16.24
C ALA A 57 -0.09 3.29 15.90
N GLY A 58 0.30 2.05 15.62
CA GLY A 58 -0.62 0.95 15.39
C GLY A 58 -0.35 0.17 14.10
N LYS A 59 -1.28 -0.73 13.79
CA LYS A 59 -1.21 -1.69 12.68
C LYS A 59 -2.02 -1.25 11.45
N TYR A 60 -2.79 -0.19 11.59
CA TYR A 60 -3.62 0.36 10.54
C TYR A 60 -2.98 1.64 9.98
N ILE A 61 -3.30 1.94 8.74
CA ILE A 61 -2.78 3.08 7.98
C ILE A 61 -3.99 3.89 7.55
N VAL A 62 -4.08 5.13 8.01
CA VAL A 62 -5.07 6.10 7.57
C VAL A 62 -4.78 6.46 6.12
N ALA A 63 -5.80 6.32 5.28
CA ALA A 63 -5.76 6.69 3.89
C ALA A 63 -5.92 8.20 3.77
N ASP A 64 -4.86 8.85 3.32
CA ASP A 64 -4.83 10.27 2.96
C ASP A 64 -5.25 10.48 1.49
N ALA A 65 -5.59 11.70 1.08
CA ALA A 65 -5.99 12.03 -0.31
C ALA A 65 -5.16 11.33 -1.39
N LYS A 66 -3.83 11.35 -1.25
CA LYS A 66 -2.93 10.74 -2.23
C LYS A 66 -2.98 9.22 -2.22
N LEU A 67 -3.08 8.63 -1.04
CA LEU A 67 -3.15 7.18 -0.87
C LEU A 67 -4.50 6.66 -1.35
N VAL A 68 -5.58 7.37 -1.05
CA VAL A 68 -6.95 7.06 -1.50
C VAL A 68 -7.01 6.94 -3.01
N SER A 69 -6.37 7.83 -3.77
CA SER A 69 -6.34 7.71 -5.25
C SER A 69 -5.71 6.39 -5.73
N ILE A 70 -4.63 5.95 -5.09
CA ILE A 70 -3.95 4.67 -5.43
C ILE A 70 -4.78 3.47 -4.95
N PHE A 71 -5.36 3.59 -3.75
CA PHE A 71 -6.17 2.54 -3.14
C PHE A 71 -7.47 2.32 -3.91
N LYS A 72 -8.11 3.38 -4.42
CA LYS A 72 -9.29 3.28 -5.28
C LYS A 72 -9.04 2.49 -6.56
N ASN A 73 -7.80 2.50 -7.05
CA ASN A 73 -7.35 1.68 -8.19
C ASN A 73 -6.89 0.27 -7.79
N THR A 74 -7.13 -0.15 -6.54
CA THR A 74 -6.71 -1.45 -6.02
C THR A 74 -7.89 -2.39 -5.88
N ARG A 75 -7.88 -3.44 -6.69
CA ARG A 75 -8.76 -4.59 -6.57
C ARG A 75 -7.97 -5.86 -6.82
N SER A 76 -7.79 -6.68 -5.78
CA SER A 76 -7.08 -7.97 -5.90
C SER A 76 -7.77 -9.07 -5.11
N THR A 77 -7.84 -10.24 -5.72
CA THR A 77 -8.31 -11.46 -5.05
C THR A 77 -7.10 -12.21 -4.50
N SER A 78 -7.12 -12.47 -3.19
CA SER A 78 -6.11 -13.32 -2.56
C SER A 78 -6.30 -14.79 -2.98
N LYS A 79 -5.22 -15.58 -2.88
CA LYS A 79 -5.19 -17.01 -3.24
C LYS A 79 -6.20 -17.87 -2.46
N SER A 80 -6.64 -17.39 -1.29
CA SER A 80 -7.73 -18.00 -0.48
C SER A 80 -9.13 -17.53 -0.88
N GLY A 81 -9.31 -16.82 -2.00
CA GLY A 81 -10.61 -16.31 -2.46
C GLY A 81 -11.08 -15.03 -1.75
N LYS A 82 -10.27 -14.47 -0.83
CA LYS A 82 -10.60 -13.21 -0.15
C LYS A 82 -10.39 -12.04 -1.10
N LEU A 83 -11.49 -11.43 -1.57
CA LEU A 83 -11.46 -10.20 -2.36
C LEU A 83 -11.02 -9.04 -1.46
N THR A 84 -9.96 -8.37 -1.87
CA THR A 84 -9.55 -7.07 -1.34
C THR A 84 -9.97 -6.02 -2.34
N ASP A 85 -11.09 -5.36 -2.05
CA ASP A 85 -11.61 -4.25 -2.83
C ASP A 85 -11.43 -2.96 -2.03
N LEU A 86 -10.61 -2.06 -2.56
CA LEU A 86 -10.37 -0.74 -1.98
C LEU A 86 -10.95 0.36 -2.86
N THR A 87 -11.80 0.01 -3.84
CA THR A 87 -12.34 0.97 -4.82
C THR A 87 -13.26 2.01 -4.18
N SER A 88 -13.87 1.67 -3.04
CA SER A 88 -14.76 2.54 -2.27
C SER A 88 -14.06 3.32 -1.15
N ILE A 89 -12.75 3.17 -0.96
CA ILE A 89 -12.06 3.80 0.16
C ILE A 89 -12.06 5.33 0.06
N SER A 90 -12.19 5.99 1.20
CA SER A 90 -12.26 7.44 1.35
C SER A 90 -11.18 7.96 2.29
N GLU A 91 -10.96 9.28 2.28
CA GLU A 91 -10.01 9.92 3.19
C GLU A 91 -10.45 9.74 4.64
N GLY A 92 -9.50 9.33 5.50
CA GLY A 92 -9.77 9.01 6.90
C GLY A 92 -10.13 7.54 7.17
N GLU A 93 -10.41 6.74 6.13
CA GLU A 93 -10.53 5.30 6.31
C GLU A 93 -9.16 4.66 6.55
N THR A 94 -9.16 3.50 7.20
CA THR A 94 -7.90 2.82 7.52
C THR A 94 -7.74 1.50 6.79
N ILE A 95 -6.54 1.24 6.27
CA ILE A 95 -6.18 -0.06 5.71
C ILE A 95 -5.19 -0.80 6.60
N ASN A 96 -5.20 -2.12 6.51
CA ASN A 96 -4.21 -2.96 7.18
C ASN A 96 -3.00 -3.25 6.27
N MET A 97 -1.95 -3.84 6.85
CA MET A 97 -0.72 -4.20 6.14
C MET A 97 -0.95 -5.21 5.00
N MET A 98 -1.97 -6.06 5.10
CA MET A 98 -2.37 -6.98 4.02
C MET A 98 -2.95 -6.22 2.82
N GLN A 99 -3.83 -5.25 3.07
CA GLN A 99 -4.38 -4.39 2.03
C GLN A 99 -3.27 -3.58 1.37
N MET A 100 -2.31 -3.06 2.13
CA MET A 100 -1.15 -2.38 1.58
C MET A 100 -0.34 -3.28 0.62
N ALA A 101 -0.11 -4.54 0.99
CA ALA A 101 0.54 -5.50 0.09
C ALA A 101 -0.29 -5.78 -1.17
N ALA A 102 -1.62 -5.82 -1.05
CA ALA A 102 -2.53 -5.96 -2.19
C ALA A 102 -2.51 -4.72 -3.09
N VAL A 103 -2.41 -3.51 -2.53
CA VAL A 103 -2.23 -2.24 -3.27
C VAL A 103 -0.97 -2.31 -4.10
N VAL A 104 0.16 -2.63 -3.47
CA VAL A 104 1.43 -2.77 -4.20
C VAL A 104 1.29 -3.84 -5.28
N GLY A 105 0.68 -4.99 -4.97
CA GLY A 105 0.45 -6.09 -5.91
C GLY A 105 -0.44 -5.74 -7.11
N ALA A 106 -1.47 -4.91 -6.92
CA ALA A 106 -2.44 -4.55 -7.96
C ALA A 106 -1.99 -3.36 -8.84
N ASN A 107 -1.08 -2.54 -8.31
CA ASN A 107 -0.55 -1.34 -8.96
C ASN A 107 0.82 -1.55 -9.63
N ILE A 108 1.23 -2.80 -9.76
CA ILE A 108 2.44 -3.21 -10.49
C ILE A 108 2.07 -4.26 -11.54
N GLU A 109 2.81 -4.26 -12.65
CA GLU A 109 2.76 -5.27 -13.71
C GLU A 109 3.69 -6.47 -13.41
#